data_AF-X0V8S0-F1
#
_entry.id   AF-X0V8S0-F1
#
_cell.length_a   1.000
_cell.length_b   1.000
_cell.length_c   1.000
_cell.angle_alpha   90.00
_cell.angle_beta   90.00
_cell.angle_gamma   90.00
#
_symmetry.space_group_name_H-M   'P 1'
#
loop_
_entity.id
_entity.type
_entity.pdbx_description
1 polymer ?
#
loop_
_entity_poly.entity_id
_entity_poly.type
_entity_poly.pdbx_seq_one_letter_code
_entity_poly.pdbx_strand_id
1 'polypeptide(L)' 'MTDALALIEFPRVLDHVARLASSEPGRDLVRRRAPLPDAEIAAEALSTTDEMAGFLLHRDGWAPPPIRDVSQILK' A
#
# COMPACT_ATOMS: atom_id res chain seq x y z
N MET A 1 9.47 19.44 7.53
CA MET A 1 8.80 18.63 6.49
C MET A 1 7.64 17.81 7.05
N THR A 2 7.68 17.42 8.33
CA THR A 2 6.61 16.73 9.06
C THR A 2 5.31 17.54 9.19
N ASP A 3 5.38 18.85 9.36
CA ASP A 3 4.19 19.66 9.72
C ASP A 3 3.19 19.81 8.57
N ALA A 4 3.66 19.96 7.33
CA ALA A 4 2.79 20.03 6.16
C ALA A 4 2.08 18.68 5.89
N LEU A 5 2.76 17.56 6.13
CA LEU A 5 2.16 16.23 5.99
C LEU A 5 1.17 15.92 7.10
N ALA A 6 1.40 16.45 8.31
CA ALA A 6 0.44 16.35 9.40
C ALA A 6 -0.84 17.17 9.11
N LEU A 7 -0.70 18.36 8.50
CA LEU A 7 -1.83 19.22 8.11
C LEU A 7 -2.78 18.53 7.11
N ILE A 8 -2.26 17.71 6.20
CA ILE A 8 -3.08 16.91 5.27
C ILE A 8 -3.42 15.52 5.82
N GLU A 9 -3.21 15.29 7.12
CA GLU A 9 -3.45 14.03 7.80
C GLU A 9 -2.75 12.81 7.18
N PHE A 10 -1.62 13.00 6.49
CA PHE A 10 -0.95 11.94 5.72
C PHE A 10 -0.66 10.68 6.55
N PRO A 11 -0.12 10.76 7.79
CA PRO A 11 0.09 9.56 8.62
C PRO A 11 -1.21 8.80 8.93
N ARG A 12 -2.30 9.53 9.16
CA ARG A 12 -3.61 8.95 9.46
C ARG A 12 -4.21 8.27 8.23
N VAL A 13 -3.97 8.82 7.03
CA VAL A 13 -4.33 8.16 5.76
C VAL A 13 -3.56 6.86 5.60
N LEU A 14 -2.25 6.86 5.84
CA LEU A 14 -1.45 5.61 5.77
C LEU A 14 -1.94 4.56 6.77
N ASP A 15 -2.27 4.97 8.00
CA ASP A 15 -2.85 4.05 8.99
C ASP A 15 -4.20 3.49 8.55
N HIS A 16 -5.01 4.28 7.84
CA HIS A 16 -6.27 3.82 7.29
C HIS A 16 -6.05 2.77 6.19
N VAL A 17 -5.19 3.07 5.21
CA VAL A 17 -4.86 2.16 4.11
C VAL A 17 -4.18 0.89 4.62
N ALA A 18 -3.30 0.99 5.60
CA ALA A 18 -2.62 -0.16 6.20
C ALA A 18 -3.63 -1.18 6.76
N ARG A 19 -4.78 -0.75 7.30
CA ARG A 19 -5.81 -1.69 7.77
C ARG A 19 -6.44 -2.54 6.66
N LEU A 20 -6.30 -2.14 5.40
CA LEU A 20 -6.81 -2.88 4.23
C LEU A 20 -5.81 -3.91 3.70
N ALA A 21 -4.55 -3.89 4.14
CA ALA A 21 -3.56 -4.86 3.69
C ALA A 21 -3.82 -6.25 4.29
N SER A 22 -3.69 -7.28 3.45
CA SER A 22 -3.98 -8.68 3.78
C SER A 22 -2.88 -9.40 4.58
N SER A 23 -1.74 -8.76 4.81
CA SER A 23 -0.60 -9.33 5.53
C SER A 23 0.10 -8.28 6.41
N GLU A 24 0.67 -8.72 7.54
CA GLU A 24 1.42 -7.84 8.46
C GLU A 24 2.59 -7.13 7.76
N PRO A 25 3.42 -7.80 6.93
CA PRO A 25 4.48 -7.11 6.19
C PRO A 25 3.94 -6.04 5.24
N GLY A 26 2.78 -6.27 4.62
CA GLY A 26 2.12 -5.27 3.79
C GLY A 26 1.65 -4.06 4.59
N ARG A 27 1.08 -4.28 5.78
CA ARG A 27 0.68 -3.19 6.69
C ARG A 27 1.85 -2.29 7.05
N ASP A 28 2.96 -2.90 7.44
CA ASP A 28 4.16 -2.18 7.85
C ASP A 28 4.79 -1.42 6.69
N LEU A 29 4.78 -2.00 5.49
CA LEU A 29 5.27 -1.34 4.29
C LEU A 29 4.45 -0.09 3.97
N VAL A 30 3.12 -0.16 4.07
CA VAL A 30 2.23 1.01 3.88
C VAL A 30 2.50 2.09 4.91
N ARG A 31 2.58 1.76 6.21
CA ARG A 31 2.83 2.72 7.29
C ARG A 31 4.15 3.49 7.14
N ARG A 32 5.16 2.85 6.55
CA ARG A 32 6.49 3.44 6.37
C ARG A 32 6.62 4.25 5.07
N ARG A 33 5.56 4.36 4.26
CA ARG A 33 5.64 5.13 3.01
C ARG A 33 5.81 6.62 3.28
N ALA A 34 6.68 7.23 2.48
CA ALA A 34 6.86 8.67 2.38
C ALA A 34 6.29 9.16 1.04
N PRO A 35 5.98 10.46 0.92
CA PRO A 35 5.67 11.07 -0.37
C PRO A 35 6.77 10.77 -1.38
N LEU A 36 6.37 10.55 -2.64
CA LEU A 36 7.32 10.28 -3.72
C LEU A 36 8.03 11.58 -4.15
N PRO A 37 9.33 11.50 -4.52
CA PRO A 37 10.17 12.69 -4.68
C PRO A 37 9.95 13.42 -6.01
N ASP A 38 9.36 12.77 -7.01
CA ASP A 38 9.08 13.35 -8.33
C ASP A 38 7.83 12.74 -8.97
N ALA A 39 7.39 13.39 -10.05
CA ALA A 39 6.15 13.04 -10.76
C ALA A 39 6.25 11.77 -11.59
N GLU A 40 7.46 11.40 -12.06
CA GLU A 40 7.66 10.21 -12.91
C GLU A 40 7.50 8.94 -12.06
N ILE A 41 8.13 8.91 -10.88
CA ILE A 41 7.99 7.82 -9.91
C ILE A 41 6.54 7.73 -9.42
N ALA A 42 5.87 8.86 -9.22
CA ALA A 42 4.45 8.89 -8.85
C ALA A 42 3.56 8.29 -9.95
N ALA A 43 3.81 8.62 -11.22
CA ALA A 43 3.06 8.08 -12.35
C ALA A 43 3.25 6.56 -12.49
N GLU A 44 4.48 6.05 -12.33
CA GLU A 44 4.76 4.61 -12.38
C GLU A 44 4.04 3.85 -11.25
N ALA A 45 4.10 4.38 -10.02
CA ALA A 45 3.41 3.79 -8.87
C ALA A 45 1.88 3.78 -9.05
N LEU A 46 1.33 4.85 -9.63
CA LEU A 46 -0.10 4.93 -9.97
C LEU A 46 -0.47 3.91 -11.05
N SER A 47 0.31 3.81 -12.13
CA SER A 47 0.07 2.84 -13.21
C SER A 47 0.03 1.41 -12.68
N THR A 48 0.99 1.04 -11.83
CA THR A 48 1.04 -0.29 -11.19
C THR A 48 -0.20 -0.53 -10.32
N THR A 49 -0.64 0.49 -9.58
CA THR A 49 -1.81 0.41 -8.72
C THR A 49 -3.09 0.25 -9.53
N ASP A 50 -3.23 0.98 -10.63
CA ASP A 50 -4.39 0.93 -11.52
C ASP A 50 -4.48 -0.42 -12.25
N GLU A 51 -3.35 -0.97 -12.71
CA GLU A 51 -3.31 -2.33 -13.29
C GLU A 51 -3.80 -3.38 -12.28
N MET A 52 -3.34 -3.30 -11.04
CA MET A 52 -3.75 -4.21 -9.97
C MET A 52 -5.23 -4.03 -9.60
N ALA A 53 -5.68 -2.78 -9.46
CA ALA A 53 -7.08 -2.47 -9.20
C ALA A 53 -7.97 -2.97 -10.34
N GLY A 54 -7.55 -2.78 -11.60
CA GLY A 54 -8.21 -3.33 -12.77
C GLY A 54 -8.34 -4.85 -12.69
N PHE A 55 -7.25 -5.56 -12.39
CA PHE A 55 -7.30 -7.01 -12.22
C PHE A 55 -8.27 -7.46 -11.11
N LEU A 56 -8.28 -6.75 -9.98
CA LEU A 56 -9.15 -7.04 -8.84
C LEU A 56 -10.63 -6.75 -9.13
N LEU A 57 -10.93 -5.62 -9.78
CA LEU A 57 -12.31 -5.18 -10.07
C LEU A 57 -12.96 -6.00 -11.20
N HIS A 58 -12.18 -6.55 -12.13
CA HIS A 58 -12.71 -7.41 -13.19
C HIS A 58 -12.95 -8.87 -12.75
N ARG A 59 -12.49 -9.25 -11.55
CA ARG A 59 -12.80 -10.55 -10.93
C ARG A 59 -13.68 -10.36 -9.71
N ASP A 60 -14.99 -10.31 -9.94
CA ASP A 60 -15.97 -10.32 -8.85
C ASP A 60 -15.70 -11.47 -7.87
N GLY A 61 -15.55 -11.12 -6.59
CA GLY A 61 -15.36 -12.07 -5.51
C GLY A 61 -13.94 -12.65 -5.35
N TRP A 62 -12.95 -12.19 -6.13
CA TRP A 62 -11.57 -12.61 -5.95
C TRP A 62 -10.82 -11.66 -5.00
N ALA A 63 -10.43 -12.18 -3.83
CA ALA A 63 -9.42 -11.56 -2.98
C ALA A 63 -8.17 -12.44 -3.01
N PRO A 64 -6.95 -11.86 -3.09
CA PRO A 64 -5.75 -12.65 -2.93
C PRO A 64 -5.80 -13.36 -1.57
N PRO A 65 -5.54 -14.68 -1.51
CA PRO A 65 -5.49 -15.38 -0.23
C PRO A 65 -4.45 -14.72 0.67
N PRO A 66 -4.58 -14.84 2.01
CA PRO A 66 -3.60 -14.30 2.94
C PRO A 66 -2.19 -14.72 2.52
N ILE A 67 -1.36 -13.74 2.16
CA ILE A 67 0.02 -13.99 1.76
C ILE A 67 0.78 -14.35 3.04
N ARG A 68 1.25 -15.60 3.14
CA ARG A 68 2.07 -16.02 4.27
C ARG A 68 3.36 -15.22 4.31
N ASP A 69 3.74 -14.83 5.52
CA ASP A 69 5.01 -14.19 5.78
C ASP A 69 6.15 -15.20 5.62
N VAL A 70 6.95 -15.03 4.57
CA VAL A 70 8.08 -15.93 4.24
C VAL A 70 9.15 -15.94 5.35
N SER A 71 9.26 -14.85 6.12
CA SER A 71 10.19 -14.78 7.26
C SER A 71 9.83 -15.77 8.38
N GLN A 72 8.57 -16.25 8.42
CA GLN A 72 8.12 -17.26 9.37
C GLN A 72 8.33 -18.69 8.86
N ILE A 73 8.57 -18.87 7.55
CA ILE A 73 8.76 -20.17 6.90
C ILE A 73 10.24 -20.56 6.86
N LEU A 74 11.15 -19.59 6.77
CA LEU A 74 12.60 -19.81 6.65
C LEU A 74 13.34 -19.94 8.00
N LYS A 75 12.62 -20.29 9.08
CA LYS A 75 13.21 -20.54 10.41
C LYS A 75 13.58 -22.00 10.60
#